data_AF-A0A5B7CAH6-F1
#
_entry.id   AF-A0A5B7CAH6-F1
#
_cell.length_a   1.000
_cell.length_b   1.000
_cell.length_c   1.000
_cell.angle_alpha   90.00
_cell.angle_beta   90.00
_cell.angle_gamma   90.00
#
_symmetry.space_group_name_H-M   'P 1'
#
loop_
_entity.id
_entity.type
_entity.pdbx_description
1 polymer ?
#
loop_
_entity_poly.entity_id
_entity_poly.type
_entity_poly.pdbx_seq_one_letter_code
_entity_poly.pdbx_strand_id
1 'polypeptide(L)'
;FGSFVRFFYGLPAPTDDIPARMVLTTIDSAVYWATSSPCGPVHINCPFREPLDNSLRKWTLSCLKGLDFWISSAEPFTNYIQMQHSYACNVAQGQMAEVLNVIQRANRGLLLIGAIHTEDDIWAALFLAKHLLWPVVADVLSGLRLRKYLTSFSEFEEKFLFVDHLDHSLLSNSVRTWAQADVIVQIGSRITSKRISQMLEDCSPCSYIMVDKHPSRHDSSHIVTHRIQSTITQFVDCLLKALIPPISSKWSCFLQALDMMVAWEISFLVLSEYYLTEPYVAHVIPDALHCGSAIFV
;
A
#
# COMPACT_ATOMS: atom_id res chain seq x y z
N PHE A 1 0.74 -20.64 -16.27
CA PHE A 1 0.85 -19.35 -15.57
C PHE A 1 2.18 -18.60 -15.76
N GLY A 2 3.20 -19.16 -16.42
CA GLY A 2 4.40 -18.39 -16.83
C GLY A 2 5.05 -17.60 -15.69
N SER A 3 5.45 -16.37 -15.96
CA SER A 3 6.03 -15.44 -14.99
C SER A 3 5.02 -14.74 -14.06
N PHE A 4 3.73 -15.10 -14.11
CA PHE A 4 2.71 -14.49 -13.26
C PHE A 4 2.70 -15.08 -11.84
N VAL A 5 3.26 -16.28 -11.63
CA VAL A 5 3.36 -16.91 -10.31
C VAL A 5 4.66 -16.56 -9.62
N ARG A 6 4.63 -16.45 -8.29
CA ARG A 6 5.81 -16.28 -7.45
C ARG A 6 6.63 -17.56 -7.35
N PHE A 7 5.95 -18.70 -7.41
CA PHE A 7 6.55 -20.02 -7.29
C PHE A 7 5.78 -21.03 -8.14
N PHE A 8 6.52 -21.89 -8.83
CA PHE A 8 5.98 -23.04 -9.54
C PHE A 8 6.70 -24.29 -9.11
N TYR A 9 5.94 -25.34 -8.77
CA TYR A 9 6.50 -26.66 -8.53
C TYR A 9 5.60 -27.76 -9.11
N GLY A 10 6.20 -28.65 -9.89
CA GLY A 10 5.54 -29.87 -10.34
C GLY A 10 5.85 -31.00 -9.37
N LEU A 11 4.86 -31.41 -8.57
CA LEU A 11 5.02 -32.59 -7.73
C LEU A 11 5.24 -33.82 -8.61
N PRO A 12 6.06 -34.79 -8.18
CA PRO A 12 6.08 -36.11 -8.78
C PRO A 12 4.75 -36.84 -8.53
N ALA A 13 4.42 -37.80 -9.39
CA ALA A 13 3.27 -38.67 -9.18
C ALA A 13 3.43 -39.44 -7.84
N PRO A 14 2.39 -39.51 -6.99
CA PRO A 14 2.51 -40.12 -5.67
C PRO A 14 3.00 -41.58 -5.72
N THR A 15 3.99 -41.91 -4.88
CA THR A 15 4.52 -43.28 -4.66
C THR A 15 5.13 -43.38 -3.25
N ASP A 16 5.20 -44.60 -2.71
CA ASP A 16 5.81 -44.91 -1.40
C ASP A 16 7.32 -44.64 -1.36
N ASP A 17 7.99 -44.54 -2.51
CA ASP A 17 9.42 -44.23 -2.59
C ASP A 17 9.71 -42.75 -2.27
N ILE A 18 8.68 -41.90 -2.31
CA ILE A 18 8.81 -40.47 -2.08
C ILE A 18 8.44 -40.19 -0.62
N PRO A 19 9.35 -39.60 0.16
CA PRO A 19 9.04 -39.31 1.55
C PRO A 19 7.99 -38.19 1.62
N ALA A 20 6.92 -38.40 2.39
CA ALA A 20 5.79 -37.47 2.48
C ALA A 20 6.21 -36.06 2.97
N ARG A 21 7.30 -35.96 3.75
CA ARG A 21 7.90 -34.66 4.13
C ARG A 21 8.31 -33.78 2.94
N MET A 22 8.61 -34.36 1.78
CA MET A 22 8.91 -33.60 0.56
C MET A 22 7.68 -32.77 0.15
N VAL A 23 6.48 -33.37 0.22
CA VAL A 23 5.23 -32.66 -0.06
C VAL A 23 5.02 -31.57 0.99
N LEU A 24 5.14 -31.89 2.28
CA LEU A 24 4.94 -30.90 3.37
C LEU A 24 5.87 -29.68 3.23
N THR A 25 7.18 -29.91 3.10
CA THR A 25 8.17 -28.83 2.93
C THR A 25 7.95 -28.04 1.63
N THR A 26 7.46 -28.68 0.57
CA THR A 26 7.08 -27.99 -0.69
C THR A 26 5.86 -27.08 -0.49
N ILE A 27 4.85 -27.54 0.25
CA ILE A 27 3.67 -26.71 0.57
C ILE A 27 4.09 -25.53 1.45
N ASP A 28 4.87 -25.76 2.50
CA ASP A 28 5.36 -24.69 3.38
C ASP A 28 6.19 -23.66 2.59
N SER A 29 7.05 -24.13 1.68
CA SER A 29 7.77 -23.25 0.74
C SER A 29 6.82 -22.42 -0.12
N ALA A 30 5.79 -23.04 -0.68
CA ALA A 30 4.84 -22.38 -1.56
C ALA A 30 4.02 -21.32 -0.80
N VAL A 31 3.59 -21.61 0.44
CA VAL A 31 2.93 -20.64 1.31
C VAL A 31 3.86 -19.47 1.62
N TYR A 32 5.13 -19.72 1.95
CA TYR A 32 6.12 -18.67 2.17
C TYR A 32 6.26 -17.76 0.94
N TRP A 33 6.39 -18.32 -0.26
CA TRP A 33 6.47 -17.53 -1.50
C TRP A 33 5.18 -16.77 -1.83
N ALA A 34 4.02 -17.31 -1.41
CA ALA A 34 2.74 -16.66 -1.64
C ALA A 34 2.55 -15.42 -0.74
N THR A 35 3.04 -15.48 0.50
CA THR A 35 2.81 -14.47 1.54
C THR A 35 3.96 -13.49 1.74
N SER A 36 5.19 -13.87 1.39
CA SER A 36 6.38 -13.01 1.51
C SER A 36 6.44 -11.95 0.42
N SER A 37 7.08 -10.80 0.68
CA SER A 37 7.22 -9.73 -0.31
C SER A 37 8.22 -10.13 -1.42
N PRO A 38 7.86 -10.04 -2.72
CA PRO A 38 6.55 -9.66 -3.26
C PRO A 38 5.53 -10.80 -3.16
N CYS A 39 4.37 -10.54 -2.54
CA CYS A 39 3.32 -11.53 -2.37
C CYS A 39 2.60 -11.81 -3.70
N GLY A 40 2.01 -12.99 -3.86
CA GLY A 40 1.27 -13.31 -5.06
C GLY A 40 0.93 -14.79 -5.22
N PRO A 41 0.30 -15.17 -6.35
CA PRO A 41 -0.13 -16.54 -6.56
C PRO A 41 1.06 -17.48 -6.73
N VAL A 42 0.88 -18.72 -6.28
CA VAL A 42 1.81 -19.83 -6.49
C VAL A 42 1.08 -20.97 -7.19
N HIS A 43 1.80 -21.79 -7.95
CA HIS A 43 1.22 -22.90 -8.69
C HIS A 43 1.92 -24.21 -8.35
N ILE A 44 1.15 -25.16 -7.82
CA ILE A 44 1.62 -26.51 -7.57
C ILE A 44 0.86 -27.44 -8.53
N ASN A 45 1.59 -28.08 -9.42
CA ASN A 45 1.02 -29.06 -10.33
C ASN A 45 1.09 -30.46 -9.69
N CYS A 46 -0.06 -31.10 -9.51
CA CYS A 46 -0.19 -32.39 -8.82
C CYS A 46 -0.61 -33.48 -9.82
N PRO A 47 0.33 -34.24 -10.41
CA PRO A 47 -0.03 -35.34 -11.29
C PRO A 47 -0.53 -36.54 -10.48
N PHE A 48 -1.69 -37.08 -10.85
CA PHE A 48 -2.24 -38.29 -10.27
C PHE A 48 -2.37 -39.36 -11.35
N ARG A 49 -2.03 -40.60 -11.01
CA ARG A 49 -2.20 -41.76 -11.90
C ARG A 49 -3.59 -42.36 -11.68
N GLU A 50 -4.21 -42.84 -12.75
CA GLU A 50 -5.42 -43.66 -12.63
C GLU A 50 -5.13 -44.99 -11.90
N PRO A 51 -6.13 -45.56 -11.18
CA PRO A 51 -7.48 -45.03 -10.98
C PRO A 51 -7.52 -43.89 -9.94
N LEU A 52 -8.43 -42.93 -10.15
CA LEU A 52 -8.74 -41.85 -9.19
C LEU A 52 -9.97 -42.19 -8.35
N ASP A 53 -10.24 -43.48 -8.17
CA ASP A 53 -11.36 -43.95 -7.38
C ASP A 53 -11.08 -43.76 -5.88
N ASN A 54 -12.12 -43.74 -5.06
CA ASN A 54 -12.00 -43.56 -3.60
C ASN A 54 -11.49 -44.82 -2.88
N SER A 55 -10.73 -45.68 -3.57
CA SER A 55 -10.19 -46.90 -2.98
C SER A 55 -9.10 -46.54 -1.96
N LEU A 56 -9.33 -46.88 -0.69
CA LEU A 56 -8.37 -46.62 0.37
C LEU A 56 -7.15 -47.52 0.20
N ARG A 57 -6.03 -46.94 -0.25
CA ARG A 57 -4.71 -47.59 -0.23
C ARG A 57 -3.92 -47.09 0.97
N LYS A 58 -3.37 -48.03 1.75
CA LYS A 58 -2.48 -47.69 2.86
C LYS A 58 -1.10 -47.36 2.31
N TRP A 59 -0.57 -46.21 2.71
CA TRP A 59 0.82 -45.81 2.46
C TRP A 59 1.79 -46.67 3.27
N THR A 60 2.98 -46.91 2.71
CA THR A 60 4.03 -47.63 3.44
C THR A 60 4.59 -46.76 4.56
N LEU A 61 4.78 -47.34 5.76
CA LEU A 61 5.26 -46.59 6.94
C LEU A 61 6.63 -45.90 6.73
N SER A 62 7.45 -46.41 5.81
CA SER A 62 8.74 -45.79 5.44
C SER A 62 8.58 -44.37 4.90
N CYS A 63 7.54 -44.11 4.09
CA CYS A 63 7.31 -42.80 3.47
C CYS A 63 6.73 -41.79 4.47
N LEU A 64 6.08 -42.28 5.54
CA LEU A 64 5.48 -41.48 6.61
C LEU A 64 6.40 -41.27 7.82
N LYS A 65 7.63 -41.80 7.78
CA LYS A 65 8.56 -41.73 8.92
C LYS A 65 8.91 -40.28 9.29
N GLY A 66 8.78 -39.95 10.57
CA GLY A 66 9.14 -38.64 11.13
C GLY A 66 8.04 -37.58 11.00
N LEU A 67 6.82 -37.98 10.68
CA LEU A 67 5.66 -37.08 10.62
C LEU A 67 4.86 -37.01 11.92
N ASP A 68 5.20 -37.79 12.94
CA ASP A 68 4.43 -37.92 14.18
C ASP A 68 4.16 -36.56 14.84
N PHE A 69 5.19 -35.73 14.95
CA PHE A 69 5.08 -34.39 15.53
C PHE A 69 4.15 -33.49 14.71
N TRP A 70 4.29 -33.50 13.39
CA TRP A 70 3.45 -32.70 12.49
C TRP A 70 1.99 -33.14 12.52
N ILE A 71 1.71 -34.45 12.50
CA ILE A 71 0.34 -34.99 12.59
C ILE A 71 -0.32 -34.61 13.92
N SER A 72 0.47 -34.55 15.00
CA SER A 72 -0.02 -34.16 16.33
C SER A 72 -0.13 -32.65 16.56
N SER A 73 0.18 -31.83 15.55
CA SER A 73 0.30 -30.37 15.67
C SER A 73 -0.54 -29.64 14.62
N ALA A 74 -0.85 -28.37 14.90
CA ALA A 74 -1.43 -27.45 13.92
C ALA A 74 -0.36 -26.60 13.20
N GLU A 75 0.92 -26.78 13.56
CA GLU A 75 2.05 -26.02 13.04
C GLU A 75 2.55 -26.57 11.68
N PRO A 76 3.12 -25.72 10.81
CA PRO A 76 3.73 -26.17 9.57
C PRO A 76 4.93 -27.09 9.84
N PHE A 77 5.29 -27.91 8.85
CA PHE A 77 6.45 -28.81 8.98
C PHE A 77 7.77 -28.00 8.97
N THR A 78 7.80 -26.91 8.20
CA THR A 78 8.92 -25.96 8.08
C THR A 78 8.47 -24.56 8.42
N ASN A 79 9.08 -23.97 9.44
CA ASN A 79 8.86 -22.57 9.79
C ASN A 79 9.86 -21.68 9.05
N TYR A 80 9.34 -20.77 8.21
CA TYR A 80 10.13 -19.73 7.57
C TYR A 80 10.24 -18.52 8.48
N ILE A 81 11.38 -18.37 9.15
CA ILE A 81 11.63 -17.27 10.08
C ILE A 81 12.40 -16.17 9.33
N GLN A 82 11.75 -15.03 9.10
CA GLN A 82 12.41 -13.87 8.53
C GLN A 82 13.13 -13.10 9.63
N MET A 83 14.47 -13.10 9.60
CA MET A 83 15.24 -12.28 10.52
C MET A 83 15.04 -10.81 10.15
N GLN A 84 14.32 -10.06 10.98
CA GLN A 84 14.22 -8.63 10.81
C GLN A 84 15.60 -8.04 11.08
N HIS A 85 16.27 -7.58 10.03
CA HIS A 85 17.41 -6.70 10.22
C HIS A 85 16.86 -5.45 10.87
N SER A 86 17.05 -5.33 12.19
CA SER A 86 17.00 -4.05 12.87
C SER A 86 18.14 -3.22 12.29
N TYR A 87 17.93 -2.65 11.11
CA TYR A 87 18.70 -1.50 10.71
C TYR A 87 18.44 -0.49 11.83
N ALA A 88 19.37 -0.37 12.76
CA ALA A 88 19.52 0.86 13.49
C ALA A 88 19.70 1.88 12.37
N CYS A 89 18.59 2.51 11.96
CA CYS A 89 18.59 3.54 10.94
C CYS A 89 19.43 4.64 11.56
N ASN A 90 20.75 4.61 11.31
CA ASN A 90 21.63 5.70 11.67
C ASN A 90 21.29 6.78 10.65
N VAL A 91 20.23 7.51 10.98
CA VAL A 91 19.69 8.61 10.18
C VAL A 91 20.79 9.61 9.78
N ALA A 92 21.86 9.67 10.58
CA ALA A 92 23.02 10.53 10.38
C ALA A 92 24.01 10.05 9.30
N GLN A 93 23.98 8.81 8.82
CA GLN A 93 24.93 8.29 7.82
C GLN A 93 24.26 7.31 6.83
N GLY A 94 24.35 7.60 5.53
CA GLY A 94 23.91 6.73 4.44
C GLY A 94 22.90 7.37 3.48
N GLN A 95 22.37 6.57 2.54
CA GLN A 95 21.41 7.03 1.51
C GLN A 95 20.13 7.62 2.10
N MET A 96 19.70 7.15 3.27
CA MET A 96 18.53 7.71 3.95
C MET A 96 18.78 9.14 4.44
N ALA A 97 20.01 9.51 4.79
CA ALA A 97 20.34 10.88 5.19
C ALA A 97 20.12 11.89 4.05
N GLU A 98 20.37 11.47 2.79
CA GLU A 98 20.11 12.27 1.60
C GLU A 98 18.60 12.50 1.41
N VAL A 99 17.80 11.44 1.51
CA VAL A 99 16.33 11.53 1.45
C VAL A 99 15.80 12.45 2.54
N LEU A 100 16.31 12.33 3.76
CA LEU A 100 15.90 13.22 4.86
C LEU A 100 16.26 14.68 4.58
N ASN A 101 17.45 14.94 4.06
CA ASN A 101 17.88 16.30 3.71
C ASN A 101 16.98 16.91 2.62
N VAL A 102 16.52 16.10 1.66
CA VAL A 102 15.53 16.51 0.66
C VAL A 102 14.20 16.88 1.32
N ILE A 103 13.68 16.03 2.21
CA ILE A 103 12.43 16.28 2.94
C ILE A 103 12.54 17.53 3.83
N GLN A 104 13.65 17.70 4.55
CA GLN A 104 13.88 18.84 5.44
C GLN A 104 13.97 20.18 4.71
N ARG A 105 14.31 20.18 3.43
CA ARG A 105 14.43 21.39 2.59
C ARG A 105 13.17 21.71 1.81
N ALA A 106 12.12 20.91 1.93
CA ALA A 106 10.86 21.14 1.22
C ALA A 106 10.21 22.47 1.67
N ASN A 107 9.82 23.29 0.70
CA ASN A 107 9.03 24.49 0.93
C ASN A 107 7.55 24.26 0.55
N ARG A 108 7.31 23.42 -0.46
CA ARG A 108 5.98 23.02 -0.97
C ARG A 108 5.86 21.50 -0.99
N GLY A 109 6.08 20.88 0.16
CA GLY A 109 5.95 19.45 0.33
C GLY A 109 4.51 18.97 0.10
N LEU A 110 4.36 17.81 -0.54
CA LEU A 110 3.08 17.12 -0.73
C LEU A 110 3.21 15.65 -0.32
N LEU A 111 2.34 15.19 0.59
CA LEU A 111 2.25 13.78 0.96
C LEU A 111 1.13 13.13 0.16
N LEU A 112 1.47 12.18 -0.70
CA LEU A 112 0.52 11.40 -1.49
C LEU A 112 0.39 10.01 -0.89
N ILE A 113 -0.84 9.58 -0.59
CA ILE A 113 -1.10 8.26 -0.02
C ILE A 113 -1.85 7.45 -1.08
N GLY A 114 -1.13 6.53 -1.73
CA GLY A 114 -1.66 5.62 -2.74
C GLY A 114 -2.35 4.41 -2.11
N ALA A 115 -2.33 3.27 -2.82
CA ALA A 115 -2.97 2.06 -2.33
C ALA A 115 -2.28 1.51 -1.06
N ILE A 116 -3.08 1.30 -0.02
CA ILE A 116 -2.66 0.68 1.25
C ILE A 116 -3.59 -0.49 1.56
N HIS A 117 -3.06 -1.53 2.21
CA HIS A 117 -3.78 -2.80 2.38
C HIS A 117 -3.90 -3.26 3.83
N THR A 118 -3.27 -2.58 4.80
CA THR A 118 -3.29 -2.97 6.21
C THR A 118 -3.58 -1.77 7.10
N GLU A 119 -4.23 -2.00 8.24
CA GLU A 119 -4.51 -0.95 9.22
C GLU A 119 -3.21 -0.35 9.79
N ASP A 120 -2.19 -1.17 10.04
CA ASP A 120 -0.88 -0.72 10.52
C ASP A 120 -0.22 0.28 9.55
N ASP A 121 -0.32 0.01 8.24
CA ASP A 121 0.20 0.92 7.22
C ASP A 121 -0.61 2.23 7.15
N ILE A 122 -1.93 2.17 7.36
CA ILE A 122 -2.79 3.38 7.46
C ILE A 122 -2.34 4.24 8.64
N TRP A 123 -2.18 3.63 9.82
CA TRP A 123 -1.70 4.34 11.01
C TRP A 123 -0.30 4.92 10.82
N ALA A 124 0.62 4.16 10.21
CA ALA A 124 1.96 4.66 9.89
C ALA A 124 1.90 5.89 8.97
N ALA A 125 1.07 5.85 7.92
CA ALA A 125 0.89 6.98 7.01
C ALA A 125 0.33 8.23 7.72
N LEU A 126 -0.59 8.05 8.68
CA LEU A 126 -1.11 9.15 9.51
C LEU A 126 -0.06 9.72 10.46
N PHE A 127 0.76 8.86 11.09
CA PHE A 127 1.87 9.31 11.93
C PHE A 127 2.87 10.13 11.11
N LEU A 128 3.16 9.70 9.88
CA LEU A 128 4.00 10.46 8.96
C LEU A 128 3.37 11.81 8.62
N ALA A 129 2.08 11.84 8.27
CA ALA A 129 1.37 13.07 7.96
C ALA A 129 1.41 14.07 9.13
N LYS A 130 1.18 13.60 10.36
CA LYS A 130 1.29 14.40 11.58
C LYS A 130 2.72 14.91 11.82
N HIS A 131 3.73 14.13 11.48
CA HIS A 131 5.12 14.50 11.67
C HIS A 131 5.61 15.52 10.63
N LEU A 132 5.17 15.38 9.37
CA LEU A 132 5.51 16.30 8.28
C LEU A 132 4.71 17.61 8.34
N LEU A 133 3.44 17.54 8.75
CA LEU A 133 2.46 18.63 8.61
C LEU A 133 2.31 19.14 7.17
N TRP A 134 2.57 18.27 6.19
CA TRP A 134 2.37 18.57 4.78
C TRP A 134 0.90 18.33 4.39
N PRO A 135 0.38 19.04 3.36
CA PRO A 135 -0.88 18.69 2.74
C PRO A 135 -0.89 17.24 2.26
N VAL A 136 -1.94 16.51 2.63
CA VAL A 136 -2.10 15.08 2.38
C VAL A 136 -3.15 14.86 1.30
N VAL A 137 -2.77 14.17 0.24
CA VAL A 137 -3.68 13.74 -0.82
C VAL A 137 -3.85 12.24 -0.69
N ALA A 138 -5.06 11.82 -0.33
CA ALA A 138 -5.41 10.41 -0.23
C ALA A 138 -6.00 9.91 -1.56
N ASP A 139 -5.47 8.82 -2.10
CA ASP A 139 -6.12 8.07 -3.17
C ASP A 139 -7.35 7.31 -2.64
N VAL A 140 -8.30 6.96 -3.50
CA VAL A 140 -9.46 6.14 -3.10
C VAL A 140 -9.05 4.78 -2.54
N LEU A 141 -7.96 4.20 -3.06
CA LEU A 141 -7.43 2.91 -2.59
C LEU A 141 -6.58 3.01 -1.31
N SER A 142 -6.39 4.21 -0.75
CA SER A 142 -5.69 4.38 0.53
C SER A 142 -6.55 4.02 1.75
N GLY A 143 -7.88 3.93 1.58
CA GLY A 143 -8.84 3.82 2.68
C GLY A 143 -9.07 5.13 3.45
N LEU A 144 -8.17 6.11 3.34
CA LEU A 144 -8.23 7.37 4.10
C LEU A 144 -9.28 8.36 3.59
N ARG A 145 -9.95 8.10 2.46
CA ARG A 145 -11.10 8.89 2.01
C ARG A 145 -12.31 8.74 2.91
N LEU A 146 -12.45 7.59 3.59
CA LEU A 146 -13.56 7.31 4.50
C LEU A 146 -13.29 7.80 5.93
N ARG A 147 -12.12 8.40 6.21
CA ARG A 147 -11.71 8.83 7.56
C ARG A 147 -12.73 9.76 8.25
N LYS A 148 -13.42 10.61 7.49
CA LYS A 148 -14.45 11.56 7.98
C LYS A 148 -15.63 10.86 8.65
N TYR A 149 -15.85 9.60 8.30
CA TYR A 149 -16.98 8.79 8.76
C TYR A 149 -16.58 7.82 9.88
N LEU A 150 -15.30 7.80 10.26
CA LEU A 150 -14.77 6.91 11.28
C LEU A 150 -14.50 7.69 12.56
N THR A 151 -15.21 7.36 13.63
CA THR A 151 -15.11 8.04 14.94
C THR A 151 -13.70 8.05 15.52
N SER A 152 -12.88 7.04 15.22
CA SER A 152 -11.48 6.92 15.67
C SER A 152 -10.54 7.96 15.03
N PHE A 153 -10.94 8.62 13.95
CA PHE A 153 -10.10 9.55 13.18
C PHE A 153 -10.33 11.02 13.52
N SER A 154 -11.37 11.33 14.29
CA SER A 154 -11.73 12.72 14.65
C SER A 154 -10.57 13.47 15.35
N GLU A 155 -9.74 12.79 16.13
CA GLU A 155 -8.58 13.40 16.78
C GLU A 155 -7.43 13.79 15.83
N PHE A 156 -7.42 13.27 14.60
CA PHE A 156 -6.34 13.51 13.62
C PHE A 156 -6.71 14.56 12.58
N GLU A 157 -8.00 14.75 12.29
CA GLU A 157 -8.45 15.76 11.32
C GLU A 157 -8.04 17.19 11.71
N GLU A 158 -7.94 17.49 13.01
CA GLU A 158 -7.54 18.81 13.48
C GLU A 158 -6.03 19.08 13.40
N LYS A 159 -5.22 18.05 13.10
CA LYS A 159 -3.75 18.13 13.27
C LYS A 159 -2.99 18.46 11.98
N PHE A 160 -3.55 18.14 10.82
CA PHE A 160 -2.93 18.40 9.51
C PHE A 160 -3.97 18.43 8.39
N LEU A 161 -3.59 18.99 7.25
CA LEU A 161 -4.49 19.25 6.13
C LEU A 161 -4.62 18.04 5.20
N PHE A 162 -5.84 17.57 4.97
CA PHE A 162 -6.16 16.71 3.84
C PHE A 162 -6.73 17.52 2.67
N VAL A 163 -6.35 17.14 1.45
CA VAL A 163 -6.80 17.73 0.19
C VAL A 163 -7.50 16.65 -0.61
N ASP A 164 -8.79 16.45 -0.35
CA ASP A 164 -9.60 15.41 -0.97
C ASP A 164 -9.94 15.75 -2.43
N HIS A 165 -10.11 17.03 -2.74
CA HIS A 165 -10.64 17.47 -4.03
C HIS A 165 -9.54 17.96 -4.98
N LEU A 166 -8.27 17.59 -4.73
CA LEU A 166 -7.16 17.98 -5.60
C LEU A 166 -7.37 17.51 -7.04
N ASP A 167 -7.82 16.25 -7.21
CA ASP A 167 -8.16 15.70 -8.51
C ASP A 167 -9.08 16.66 -9.28
N HIS A 168 -10.23 17.05 -8.70
CA HIS A 168 -11.20 17.99 -9.28
C HIS A 168 -10.62 19.39 -9.49
N SER A 169 -9.81 19.88 -8.55
CA SER A 169 -9.12 21.18 -8.66
C SER A 169 -8.23 21.24 -9.91
N LEU A 170 -7.59 20.12 -10.27
CA LEU A 170 -6.72 19.99 -11.45
C LEU A 170 -7.49 19.94 -12.79
N LEU A 171 -8.82 20.08 -12.81
CA LEU A 171 -9.57 20.39 -14.04
C LEU A 171 -9.20 21.79 -14.58
N SER A 172 -8.83 22.71 -13.70
CA SER A 172 -8.40 24.05 -14.09
C SER A 172 -6.91 24.06 -14.47
N ASN A 173 -6.60 24.54 -15.69
CA ASN A 173 -5.22 24.70 -16.16
C ASN A 173 -4.43 25.68 -15.29
N SER A 174 -5.08 26.70 -14.74
CA SER A 174 -4.46 27.65 -13.82
C SER A 174 -3.98 26.94 -12.54
N VAL A 175 -4.83 26.06 -11.98
CA VAL A 175 -4.47 25.29 -10.79
C VAL A 175 -3.31 24.34 -11.06
N ARG A 176 -3.26 23.68 -12.22
CA ARG A 176 -2.10 22.83 -12.61
C ARG A 176 -0.79 23.61 -12.58
N THR A 177 -0.82 24.88 -13.00
CA THR A 177 0.37 25.75 -13.01
C THR A 177 0.74 26.24 -11.60
N TRP A 178 -0.25 26.45 -10.73
CA TRP A 178 -0.03 26.99 -9.39
C TRP A 178 0.30 25.93 -8.34
N ALA A 179 -0.31 24.75 -8.45
CA ALA A 179 -0.18 23.63 -7.53
C ALA A 179 1.08 22.78 -7.76
N GLN A 180 2.22 23.45 -7.89
CA GLN A 180 3.52 22.84 -8.12
C GLN A 180 4.24 22.58 -6.79
N ALA A 181 4.42 21.30 -6.47
CA ALA A 181 5.16 20.83 -5.30
C ALA A 181 6.67 20.72 -5.63
N ASP A 182 7.53 21.00 -4.65
CA ASP A 182 8.99 20.85 -4.82
C ASP A 182 9.50 19.48 -4.35
N VAL A 183 8.83 18.91 -3.35
CA VAL A 183 9.07 17.57 -2.83
C VAL A 183 7.77 16.81 -2.69
N ILE A 184 7.70 15.63 -3.28
CA ILE A 184 6.56 14.72 -3.18
C ILE A 184 7.03 13.45 -2.50
N VAL A 185 6.32 13.06 -1.44
CA VAL A 185 6.48 11.75 -0.80
C VAL A 185 5.24 10.94 -1.10
N GLN A 186 5.36 9.86 -1.86
CA GLN A 186 4.28 8.90 -2.07
C GLN A 186 4.46 7.67 -1.19
N ILE A 187 3.43 7.37 -0.40
CA ILE A 187 3.31 6.16 0.41
C ILE A 187 2.37 5.18 -0.28
N GLY A 188 2.82 3.94 -0.46
CA GLY A 188 2.07 2.93 -1.21
C GLY A 188 2.17 3.17 -2.72
N SER A 189 2.08 2.11 -3.51
CA SER A 189 2.06 2.23 -4.97
C SER A 189 0.66 2.50 -5.50
N ARG A 190 0.60 2.87 -6.79
CA ARG A 190 -0.62 3.13 -7.57
C ARG A 190 -1.42 4.34 -7.11
N ILE A 191 -1.81 5.14 -8.10
CA ILE A 191 -2.69 6.30 -7.97
C ILE A 191 -3.77 6.13 -9.01
N THR A 192 -5.02 6.27 -8.58
CA THR A 192 -6.21 6.08 -9.42
C THR A 192 -6.47 7.34 -10.26
N SER A 193 -6.23 8.52 -9.70
CA SER A 193 -6.45 9.78 -10.41
C SER A 193 -5.44 9.99 -11.54
N LYS A 194 -5.96 10.00 -12.78
CA LYS A 194 -5.20 10.42 -13.97
C LYS A 194 -4.68 11.85 -13.85
N ARG A 195 -5.46 12.76 -13.26
CA ARG A 195 -5.10 14.19 -13.14
C ARG A 195 -3.97 14.41 -12.16
N ILE A 196 -3.97 13.70 -11.04
CA ILE A 196 -2.84 13.70 -10.11
C ILE A 196 -1.60 13.13 -10.80
N SER A 197 -1.70 11.99 -11.51
CA SER A 197 -0.54 11.45 -12.26
C SER A 197 0.03 12.45 -13.27
N GLN A 198 -0.83 13.18 -14.00
CA GLN A 198 -0.40 14.25 -14.90
C GLN A 198 0.28 15.41 -14.16
N MET A 199 -0.26 15.83 -13.00
CA MET A 199 0.36 16.88 -12.18
C MET A 199 1.77 16.45 -11.72
N LEU A 200 1.96 15.19 -11.33
CA LEU A 200 3.27 14.66 -10.94
C LEU A 200 4.27 14.72 -12.12
N GLU A 201 3.82 14.41 -13.34
CA GLU A 201 4.61 14.57 -14.56
C GLU A 201 5.00 16.03 -14.82
N ASP A 202 4.03 16.94 -14.70
CA ASP A 202 4.22 18.38 -14.90
C ASP A 202 5.15 19.01 -13.85
N CYS A 203 5.22 18.44 -12.64
CA CYS A 203 6.16 18.86 -11.60
C CYS A 203 7.61 18.44 -11.90
N SER A 204 7.85 17.59 -12.90
CA SER A 204 9.20 17.11 -13.22
C SER A 204 10.04 18.21 -13.89
N PRO A 205 11.30 18.45 -13.47
CA PRO A 205 12.01 17.73 -12.40
C PRO A 205 11.70 18.31 -11.00
N CYS A 206 11.20 17.46 -10.11
CA CYS A 206 11.10 17.73 -8.66
C CYS A 206 11.56 16.50 -7.88
N SER A 207 11.74 16.64 -6.56
CA SER A 207 12.14 15.51 -5.73
C SER A 207 10.95 14.61 -5.43
N TYR A 208 10.78 13.57 -6.22
CA TYR A 208 9.73 12.57 -6.04
C TYR A 208 10.27 11.30 -5.35
N ILE A 209 9.87 11.09 -4.09
CA ILE A 209 10.23 9.97 -3.24
C ILE A 209 9.06 8.98 -3.18
N MET A 210 9.25 7.72 -3.60
CA MET A 210 8.22 6.67 -3.56
C MET A 210 8.62 5.54 -2.61
N VAL A 211 7.76 5.29 -1.62
CA VAL A 211 7.91 4.25 -0.59
C VAL A 211 6.91 3.13 -0.82
N ASP A 212 7.42 1.92 -1.07
CA ASP A 212 6.61 0.74 -1.34
C ASP A 212 7.47 -0.53 -1.20
N LYS A 213 6.90 -1.61 -0.68
CA LYS A 213 7.61 -2.86 -0.37
C LYS A 213 8.01 -3.68 -1.59
N HIS A 214 7.39 -3.46 -2.74
CA HIS A 214 7.53 -4.28 -3.94
C HIS A 214 8.81 -3.91 -4.71
N PRO A 215 9.66 -4.88 -5.08
CA PRO A 215 10.96 -4.60 -5.71
C PRO A 215 10.85 -4.10 -7.15
N SER A 216 9.74 -4.36 -7.85
CA SER A 216 9.57 -3.91 -9.23
C SER A 216 9.33 -2.40 -9.34
N ARG A 217 9.74 -1.84 -10.48
CA ARG A 217 9.54 -0.44 -10.83
C ARG A 217 8.05 -0.16 -11.11
N HIS A 218 7.39 0.54 -10.19
CA HIS A 218 6.05 1.10 -10.35
C HIS A 218 6.13 2.59 -10.69
N ASP A 219 6.67 2.90 -11.87
CA ASP A 219 6.90 4.28 -12.33
C ASP A 219 6.70 4.34 -13.85
N SER A 220 5.46 4.53 -14.28
CA SER A 220 5.07 4.56 -15.69
C SER A 220 5.64 5.78 -16.43
N SER A 221 5.82 6.88 -15.70
CA SER A 221 6.19 8.18 -16.27
C SER A 221 7.68 8.47 -16.13
N HIS A 222 8.42 7.58 -15.44
CA HIS A 222 9.87 7.63 -15.28
C HIS A 222 10.36 8.90 -14.55
N ILE A 223 9.59 9.34 -13.55
CA ILE A 223 9.81 10.58 -12.79
C ILE A 223 10.21 10.35 -11.33
N VAL A 224 10.20 9.10 -10.84
CA VAL A 224 10.57 8.81 -9.44
C VAL A 224 12.08 9.01 -9.27
N THR A 225 12.45 9.95 -8.40
CA THR A 225 13.86 10.28 -8.11
C THR A 225 14.47 9.40 -7.01
N HIS A 226 13.67 9.03 -6.01
CA HIS A 226 14.11 8.21 -4.89
C HIS A 226 13.11 7.06 -4.67
N ARG A 227 13.56 5.82 -4.83
CA ARG A 227 12.73 4.63 -4.61
C ARG A 227 13.16 3.95 -3.31
N ILE A 228 12.28 3.94 -2.32
CA ILE A 228 12.53 3.35 -1.00
C ILE A 228 11.78 2.02 -0.91
N GLN A 229 12.53 0.91 -1.00
CA GLN A 229 12.00 -0.43 -0.83
C GLN A 229 11.97 -0.81 0.66
N SER A 230 10.86 -0.53 1.33
CA SER A 230 10.65 -0.89 2.74
C SER A 230 9.15 -1.08 3.02
N THR A 231 8.81 -1.57 4.22
CA THR A 231 7.44 -1.38 4.72
C THR A 231 7.20 0.10 5.01
N ILE A 232 5.94 0.51 5.05
CA ILE A 232 5.56 1.89 5.37
C ILE A 232 5.96 2.17 6.83
N THR A 233 5.65 1.26 7.74
CA THR A 233 6.05 1.32 9.16
C THR A 233 7.55 1.57 9.36
N GLN A 234 8.43 0.80 8.70
CA GLN A 234 9.88 0.97 8.81
C GLN A 234 10.37 2.33 8.33
N PHE A 235 9.81 2.83 7.23
CA PHE A 235 10.15 4.15 6.70
C PHE A 235 9.75 5.26 7.68
N VAL A 236 8.52 5.18 8.19
CA VAL A 236 7.98 6.14 9.15
C VAL A 236 8.76 6.11 10.46
N ASP A 237 9.07 4.93 11.00
CA ASP A 237 9.89 4.79 12.21
C ASP A 237 11.30 5.40 12.05
N CYS A 238 11.87 5.35 10.84
CA CYS A 238 13.14 6.02 10.58
C CYS A 238 12.97 7.54 10.50
N LEU A 239 11.92 8.04 9.82
CA LEU A 239 11.66 9.47 9.70
C LEU A 239 11.28 10.14 11.03
N LEU A 240 10.48 9.49 11.86
CA LEU A 240 10.04 10.03 13.16
C LEU A 240 11.19 10.37 14.12
N LYS A 241 12.38 9.80 13.88
CA LYS A 241 13.59 10.08 14.67
C LYS A 241 14.26 11.40 14.27
N ALA A 242 13.88 11.98 13.14
CA ALA A 242 14.44 13.23 12.67
C ALA A 242 13.56 14.43 13.04
N LEU A 243 14.19 15.59 13.09
CA LEU A 243 13.47 16.86 13.20
C LEU A 243 13.19 17.37 11.80
N ILE A 244 11.92 17.61 11.51
CA ILE A 244 11.46 18.16 10.22
C ILE A 244 10.89 19.55 10.49
N PRO A 245 11.42 20.60 9.83
CA PRO A 245 10.89 21.94 9.98
C PRO A 245 9.49 22.05 9.37
N PRO A 246 8.60 22.89 9.93
CA PRO A 246 7.30 23.13 9.34
C PRO A 246 7.45 23.84 7.98
N ILE A 247 6.63 23.45 7.02
CA ILE A 247 6.61 24.08 5.69
C ILE A 247 5.83 25.40 5.69
N SER A 248 5.92 26.12 4.57
CA SER A 248 5.24 27.40 4.37
C SER A 248 3.72 27.28 4.58
N SER A 249 3.18 28.06 5.52
CA SER A 249 1.73 28.14 5.76
C SER A 249 0.97 28.61 4.52
N LYS A 250 1.60 29.39 3.63
CA LYS A 250 0.98 29.84 2.37
C LYS A 250 0.61 28.67 1.46
N TRP A 251 1.43 27.62 1.43
CA TRP A 251 1.18 26.44 0.61
C TRP A 251 -0.04 25.67 1.11
N SER A 252 -0.08 25.38 2.41
CA SER A 252 -1.21 24.70 3.04
C SER A 252 -2.49 25.53 2.94
N CYS A 253 -2.45 26.84 3.22
CA CYS A 253 -3.63 27.71 3.08
C CYS A 253 -4.15 27.78 1.64
N PHE A 254 -3.26 27.82 0.64
CA PHE A 254 -3.65 27.80 -0.77
C PHE A 254 -4.39 26.51 -1.13
N LEU A 255 -3.83 25.34 -0.78
CA LEU A 255 -4.48 24.07 -1.07
C LEU A 255 -5.76 23.86 -0.27
N GLN A 256 -5.81 24.33 0.99
CA GLN A 256 -7.02 24.29 1.80
C GLN A 256 -8.15 25.12 1.18
N ALA A 257 -7.84 26.34 0.72
CA ALA A 257 -8.83 27.19 0.07
C ALA A 257 -9.36 26.54 -1.22
N LEU A 258 -8.48 25.95 -2.04
CA LEU A 258 -8.90 25.21 -3.23
C LEU A 258 -9.78 24.00 -2.88
N ASP A 259 -9.38 23.20 -1.89
CA ASP A 259 -10.15 22.04 -1.46
C ASP A 259 -11.56 22.43 -1.00
N MET A 260 -11.68 23.46 -0.16
CA MET A 260 -12.96 23.95 0.33
C MET A 260 -13.85 24.50 -0.79
N MET A 261 -13.30 25.27 -1.73
CA MET A 261 -14.06 25.80 -2.86
C MET A 261 -14.63 24.69 -3.73
N VAL A 262 -13.81 23.68 -4.05
CA VAL A 262 -14.23 22.56 -4.89
C VAL A 262 -15.20 21.65 -4.14
N ALA A 263 -14.98 21.40 -2.86
CA ALA A 263 -15.92 20.65 -2.02
C ALA A 263 -17.31 21.30 -2.02
N TRP A 264 -17.37 22.63 -1.84
CA TRP A 264 -18.62 23.38 -1.83
C TRP A 264 -19.36 23.29 -3.17
N GLU A 265 -18.66 23.48 -4.29
CA GLU A 265 -19.26 23.40 -5.62
C GLU A 265 -19.77 21.98 -5.93
N ILE A 266 -19.01 20.94 -5.58
CA ILE A 266 -19.43 19.55 -5.75
C ILE A 266 -20.69 19.27 -4.94
N SER A 267 -20.71 19.63 -3.65
CA SER A 267 -21.89 19.45 -2.80
C SER A 267 -23.10 20.23 -3.32
N PHE A 268 -22.90 21.46 -3.80
CA PHE A 268 -23.98 22.26 -4.37
C PHE A 268 -24.59 21.58 -5.60
N LEU A 269 -23.75 21.16 -6.56
CA LEU A 269 -24.23 20.53 -7.79
C LEU A 269 -24.93 19.19 -7.50
N VAL A 270 -24.31 18.33 -6.69
CA VAL A 270 -24.86 17.02 -6.32
C VAL A 270 -26.21 17.15 -5.61
N LEU A 271 -26.36 18.11 -4.71
CA LEU A 271 -27.61 18.32 -3.95
C LEU A 271 -28.66 19.11 -4.73
N SER A 272 -28.28 19.81 -5.80
CA SER A 272 -29.22 20.53 -6.66
C SER A 272 -29.97 19.63 -7.64
N GLU A 273 -29.45 18.45 -7.92
CA GLU A 273 -30.09 17.46 -8.80
C GLU A 273 -31.10 16.60 -8.02
N TYR A 274 -32.34 16.55 -8.50
CA TYR A 274 -33.40 15.72 -7.92
C TYR A 274 -33.45 14.29 -8.50
N TYR A 275 -32.40 13.89 -9.23
CA TYR A 275 -32.31 12.59 -9.89
C TYR A 275 -31.22 11.74 -9.26
N LEU A 276 -31.43 10.42 -9.29
CA LEU A 276 -30.39 9.47 -8.91
C LEU A 276 -29.32 9.44 -10.02
N THR A 277 -28.19 10.12 -9.78
CA THR A 277 -27.05 10.14 -10.69
C THR A 277 -25.85 9.41 -10.09
N GLU A 278 -24.90 8.98 -10.93
CA GLU A 278 -23.68 8.32 -10.47
C GLU A 278 -22.89 9.17 -9.45
N PRO A 279 -22.69 10.49 -9.65
CA PRO A 279 -22.04 11.35 -8.66
C PRO A 279 -22.81 11.45 -7.34
N TYR A 280 -24.14 11.50 -7.39
CA TYR A 280 -24.97 11.51 -6.18
C TYR A 280 -24.80 10.22 -5.38
N VAL A 281 -24.87 9.06 -6.05
CA VAL A 281 -24.67 7.76 -5.41
C VAL A 281 -23.27 7.68 -4.80
N ALA A 282 -22.22 8.08 -5.52
CA ALA A 282 -20.86 8.09 -5.00
C ALA A 282 -20.67 9.03 -3.79
N HIS A 283 -21.41 10.14 -3.76
CA HIS A 283 -21.36 11.12 -2.67
C HIS A 283 -22.06 10.62 -1.40
N VAL A 284 -23.19 9.93 -1.52
CA VAL A 284 -24.04 9.52 -0.38
C VAL A 284 -23.69 8.12 0.16
N ILE A 285 -23.10 7.23 -0.66
CA ILE A 285 -22.70 5.89 -0.20
C ILE A 285 -21.88 5.91 1.10
N PRO A 286 -20.84 6.77 1.25
CA PRO A 286 -20.05 6.82 2.47
C PRO A 286 -20.86 7.07 3.75
N ASP A 287 -21.90 7.91 3.68
CA ASP A 287 -22.79 8.22 4.80
C ASP A 287 -23.65 7.03 5.22
N ALA A 288 -23.92 6.10 4.30
CA ALA A 288 -24.70 4.89 4.54
C ALA A 288 -23.85 3.72 5.07
N LEU A 289 -22.52 3.87 5.17
CA LEU A 289 -21.66 2.81 5.65
C LEU A 289 -21.74 2.66 7.17
N HIS A 290 -21.77 1.40 7.61
CA HIS A 290 -21.61 1.04 9.01
C HIS A 290 -20.14 0.71 9.31
N CYS A 291 -19.74 0.89 10.57
CA CYS A 291 -18.42 0.45 11.03
C CYS A 291 -18.26 -1.06 10.79
N GLY A 292 -17.15 -1.47 10.17
CA GLY A 292 -16.88 -2.86 9.81
C GLY A 292 -17.37 -3.26 8.40
N SER A 293 -18.03 -2.36 7.67
CA SER A 293 -18.34 -2.57 6.25
C SER A 293 -17.11 -2.38 5.37
N ALA A 294 -17.07 -3.09 4.23
CA ALA A 294 -16.09 -2.90 3.18
C ALA A 294 -16.78 -2.47 1.88
N ILE A 295 -16.19 -1.51 1.16
CA ILE A 295 -16.59 -1.17 -0.21
C ILE A 295 -15.58 -1.80 -1.17
N PHE A 296 -16.09 -2.50 -2.17
CA PHE A 296 -15.33 -2.90 -3.35
C PHE A 296 -15.64 -1.92 -4.48
N VAL A 297 -14.67 -1.08 -4.84
CA VAL A 297 -14.75 -0.06 -5.90
C VAL A 297 -14.00 -0.55 -7.13
#